data_AF-C5G113-F1
#
_entry.id   AF-C5G113-F1
#
_cell.length_a   1.000
_cell.length_b   1.000
_cell.length_c   1.000
_cell.angle_alpha   90.00
_cell.angle_beta   90.00
_cell.angle_gamma   90.00
#
_symmetry.space_group_name_H-M   'P 1'
#
loop_
_entity.id
_entity.type
_entity.pdbx_description
1 polymer ?
#
loop_
_entity_poly.entity_id
_entity_poly.type
_entity_poly.pdbx_seq_one_letter_code
_entity_poly.pdbx_strand_id
1 'polypeptide(L)'
;MPSTRSTRRNPEVKTTSTAADDTQQTAKSGRKRGPGVNQASPAKRPKKDSNNPQIRSEAEGDSKDTDTSAQNKVSKSGKEGRVEKIKPEDEQEEEEAEAVITKDTAQSRRKTKEDTSAEMAPLASRATGLRMRPELHSKQHSHRRKWDNPPLQEEHRDRFRRACIDNNYDAAKHILPHGSYLVNLAQEDPAKAKVAYDSFLDDLRRCEALGIKLYNFHPGATNKTSLESSLSRLAKALISALDATETVIPVLETMCGHGTTIGGPLSHFRDLFALIPESYHPRLGVCVDTCHSFAAGYDLRTPAGWERFMTEFDETVGLRFLRAWHLNDSKTPLGSKRDLHANIGTGFLGLRAFHNLMNDKRVEGMPMVLETPIDRPVEGPGGSAKGKKTVEDKSVWAAEIKLLESLIGMDPEGEEFLALEARLAAEGEEERAKHQAMFDKAKEKAGPSKDIRSMFRKASKEDGSGHE
;
A
#
# COMPACT_ATOMS: atom_id res chain seq x y z
N MET A 1 30.75 17.14 -61.09
CA MET A 1 31.52 18.32 -60.64
C MET A 1 31.38 18.48 -59.13
N PRO A 2 32.36 19.04 -58.39
CA PRO A 2 32.50 18.88 -56.94
C PRO A 2 32.50 20.19 -56.12
N SER A 3 32.57 20.10 -54.77
CA SER A 3 33.35 20.95 -53.81
C SER A 3 32.83 20.85 -52.35
N THR A 4 33.59 21.07 -51.26
CA THR A 4 35.04 20.88 -50.98
C THR A 4 35.33 20.71 -49.47
N ARG A 5 35.66 19.48 -49.05
CA ARG A 5 36.87 19.12 -48.27
C ARG A 5 37.63 20.22 -47.48
N SER A 6 37.68 20.12 -46.14
CA SER A 6 38.88 20.33 -45.27
C SER A 6 38.46 20.03 -43.81
N THR A 7 39.00 19.10 -42.99
CA THR A 7 40.35 18.60 -42.62
C THR A 7 41.09 19.35 -41.50
N ARG A 8 41.17 18.66 -40.33
CA ARG A 8 42.23 18.67 -39.28
C ARG A 8 42.78 20.01 -38.75
N ARG A 9 42.87 20.11 -37.41
CA ARG A 9 44.14 19.88 -36.66
C ARG A 9 43.93 19.84 -35.13
N ASN A 10 44.60 18.88 -34.48
CA ASN A 10 45.07 19.02 -33.09
C ASN A 10 46.36 19.87 -33.09
N PRO A 11 46.74 20.43 -31.93
CA PRO A 11 48.08 20.18 -31.43
C PRO A 11 48.08 19.66 -29.97
N GLU A 12 49.21 19.07 -29.57
CA GLU A 12 49.38 18.35 -28.31
C GLU A 12 50.14 19.15 -27.23
N VAL A 13 49.97 18.68 -25.98
CA VAL A 13 50.97 18.67 -24.90
C VAL A 13 51.58 20.00 -24.43
N LYS A 14 51.39 20.27 -23.13
CA LYS A 14 52.54 20.48 -22.24
C LYS A 14 52.29 19.94 -20.82
N THR A 15 53.24 19.14 -20.35
CA THR A 15 53.28 18.54 -19.01
C THR A 15 54.11 19.40 -18.06
N THR A 16 53.68 19.55 -16.81
CA THR A 16 54.57 19.86 -15.67
C THR A 16 54.12 19.09 -14.44
N SER A 17 55.01 18.27 -13.90
CA SER A 17 54.86 17.55 -12.63
C SER A 17 55.59 18.27 -11.50
N THR A 18 54.99 18.30 -10.31
CA THR A 18 55.74 18.34 -9.04
C THR A 18 54.94 17.60 -7.98
N ALA A 19 55.55 16.59 -7.36
CA ALA A 19 55.13 16.06 -6.07
C ALA A 19 56.08 16.61 -5.00
N ALA A 20 55.58 16.80 -3.79
CA ALA A 20 56.39 17.04 -2.59
C ALA A 20 55.63 16.52 -1.37
N ASP A 21 56.29 15.67 -0.58
CA ASP A 21 55.91 15.46 0.82
C ASP A 21 56.19 16.74 1.62
N ASP A 22 55.43 16.94 2.71
CA ASP A 22 56.09 17.18 4.00
C ASP A 22 55.22 16.65 5.16
N THR A 23 55.83 16.50 6.33
CA THR A 23 55.34 15.62 7.39
C THR A 23 55.25 16.34 8.75
N GLN A 24 54.29 15.92 9.59
CA GLN A 24 54.16 16.35 11.00
C GLN A 24 53.68 17.83 11.14
N GLN A 25 53.32 18.39 12.30
CA GLN A 25 53.56 17.92 13.69
C GLN A 25 52.44 18.35 14.66
N THR A 26 52.45 17.77 15.86
CA THR A 26 51.44 17.96 16.92
C THR A 26 51.62 19.21 17.77
N ALA A 27 50.53 19.80 18.27
CA ALA A 27 50.58 20.71 19.43
C ALA A 27 49.38 20.51 20.39
N LYS A 28 49.66 20.42 21.70
CA LYS A 28 48.67 20.44 22.80
C LYS A 28 48.90 21.67 23.68
N SER A 29 47.87 22.47 23.95
CA SER A 29 47.74 23.35 25.12
C SER A 29 46.26 23.73 25.30
N GLY A 30 45.77 24.26 26.43
CA GLY A 30 46.36 24.48 27.76
C GLY A 30 45.25 24.93 28.73
N ARG A 31 45.31 24.60 30.03
CA ARG A 31 44.13 24.62 30.94
C ARG A 31 44.34 25.42 32.23
N LYS A 32 43.56 26.49 32.45
CA LYS A 32 43.28 27.18 33.75
C LYS A 32 41.80 27.67 33.68
N ARG A 33 40.87 27.46 34.64
CA ARG A 33 40.80 27.79 36.10
C ARG A 33 41.04 29.28 36.35
N GLY A 34 40.20 30.07 37.04
CA GLY A 34 38.93 29.94 37.82
C GLY A 34 38.70 31.32 38.50
N PRO A 35 37.79 31.55 39.49
CA PRO A 35 36.71 30.73 40.09
C PRO A 35 35.36 30.96 39.33
N GLY A 36 34.10 30.85 39.83
CA GLY A 36 33.50 30.47 41.13
C GLY A 36 33.12 31.64 42.08
N VAL A 37 32.16 31.58 43.03
CA VAL A 37 31.11 30.58 43.38
C VAL A 37 29.99 31.31 44.17
N ASN A 38 28.68 31.08 43.91
CA ASN A 38 27.64 31.12 44.97
C ASN A 38 26.30 30.43 44.59
N GLN A 39 25.46 30.10 45.60
CA GLN A 39 24.21 29.32 45.48
C GLN A 39 22.98 30.07 46.01
N ALA A 40 21.76 29.73 45.55
CA ALA A 40 20.50 29.96 46.27
C ALA A 40 19.35 29.07 45.75
N SER A 41 18.44 28.64 46.65
CA SER A 41 17.17 27.92 46.38
C SER A 41 16.38 27.76 47.70
N PRO A 42 15.07 27.41 47.69
CA PRO A 42 13.99 27.89 46.83
C PRO A 42 12.76 28.41 47.65
N ALA A 43 11.77 29.03 47.00
CA ALA A 43 10.54 29.51 47.64
C ALA A 43 9.31 28.60 47.40
N LYS A 44 8.22 28.81 48.17
CA LYS A 44 7.09 27.86 48.35
C LYS A 44 5.87 28.15 47.47
N ARG A 45 5.27 27.07 46.93
CA ARG A 45 3.83 26.65 46.87
C ARG A 45 2.70 27.71 46.69
N PRO A 46 1.59 27.36 45.99
CA PRO A 46 0.63 26.38 46.53
C PRO A 46 0.14 25.29 45.55
N LYS A 47 -0.65 24.34 46.09
CA LYS A 47 -1.42 23.31 45.35
C LYS A 47 -2.87 23.78 45.15
N LYS A 48 -3.60 23.12 44.25
CA LYS A 48 -5.07 22.97 44.32
C LYS A 48 -5.45 21.52 43.92
N ASP A 49 -6.64 21.10 44.31
CA ASP A 49 -6.96 19.70 44.61
C ASP A 49 -7.74 18.97 43.53
N SER A 50 -7.74 17.63 43.61
CA SER A 50 -8.83 16.78 43.12
C SER A 50 -8.98 15.57 44.04
N ASN A 51 -10.21 15.28 44.46
CA ASN A 51 -10.52 14.19 45.39
C ASN A 51 -10.63 12.85 44.67
N ASN A 52 -10.28 11.76 45.37
CA ASN A 52 -10.65 10.40 45.01
C ASN A 52 -11.07 9.64 46.29
N PRO A 53 -12.31 9.17 46.43
CA PRO A 53 -12.74 8.42 47.60
C PRO A 53 -12.25 6.97 47.53
N GLN A 54 -11.61 6.49 48.59
CA GLN A 54 -11.41 5.06 48.82
C GLN A 54 -12.65 4.46 49.49
N ILE A 55 -12.91 3.18 49.21
CA ILE A 55 -13.70 2.30 50.09
C ILE A 55 -12.80 1.13 50.50
N ARG A 56 -12.85 0.76 51.78
CA ARG A 56 -12.07 -0.33 52.38
C ARG A 56 -12.87 -1.00 53.49
N SER A 57 -12.89 -2.33 53.45
CA SER A 57 -13.11 -3.28 54.55
C SER A 57 -12.63 -4.63 53.98
N GLU A 58 -11.54 -5.24 54.47
CA GLU A 58 -11.50 -6.05 55.71
C GLU A 58 -12.38 -7.30 55.53
N ALA A 59 -11.78 -8.48 55.29
CA ALA A 59 -11.28 -9.44 56.30
C ALA A 59 -12.43 -10.33 56.84
N GLU A 60 -12.29 -11.62 57.14
CA GLU A 60 -11.10 -12.48 57.29
C GLU A 60 -11.51 -13.96 56.99
N GLY A 61 -10.57 -14.91 56.86
CA GLY A 61 -10.93 -16.33 56.67
C GLY A 61 -9.77 -17.24 56.24
N ASP A 62 -9.37 -18.16 57.11
CA ASP A 62 -8.26 -19.12 56.93
C ASP A 62 -8.77 -20.56 56.67
N SER A 63 -7.85 -21.52 56.51
CA SER A 63 -8.02 -22.98 56.36
C SER A 63 -8.38 -23.48 54.95
N LYS A 64 -8.01 -24.70 54.53
CA LYS A 64 -6.79 -25.54 54.70
C LYS A 64 -6.94 -26.77 53.78
N ASP A 65 -5.85 -27.52 53.56
CA ASP A 65 -5.75 -28.98 53.28
C ASP A 65 -6.76 -29.69 52.31
N THR A 66 -6.46 -30.68 51.47
CA THR A 66 -5.25 -31.23 50.81
C THR A 66 -5.70 -32.38 49.87
N ASP A 67 -5.02 -32.54 48.71
CA ASP A 67 -4.69 -33.84 48.05
C ASP A 67 -5.78 -34.73 47.37
N THR A 68 -5.28 -35.69 46.57
CA THR A 68 -5.85 -36.96 46.07
C THR A 68 -6.62 -37.05 44.73
N SER A 69 -5.84 -37.23 43.65
CA SER A 69 -5.97 -38.37 42.69
C SER A 69 -7.21 -38.52 41.78
N ALA A 70 -7.33 -39.54 40.91
CA ALA A 70 -6.46 -39.94 39.77
C ALA A 70 -7.18 -41.02 38.89
N GLN A 71 -6.80 -41.12 37.61
CA GLN A 71 -7.13 -42.24 36.67
C GLN A 71 -8.65 -42.36 36.28
N ASN A 72 -9.09 -43.14 35.28
CA ASN A 72 -8.42 -44.17 34.47
C ASN A 72 -8.92 -44.32 33.00
N LYS A 73 -7.98 -44.69 32.12
CA LYS A 73 -8.02 -45.51 30.88
C LYS A 73 -9.20 -45.53 29.87
N VAL A 74 -8.75 -45.33 28.62
CA VAL A 74 -9.24 -45.89 27.33
C VAL A 74 -9.50 -47.40 27.35
N SER A 75 -10.43 -47.88 26.51
CA SER A 75 -10.38 -49.23 25.93
C SER A 75 -10.71 -49.22 24.41
N LYS A 76 -10.16 -50.19 23.67
CA LYS A 76 -10.36 -50.38 22.21
C LYS A 76 -10.08 -51.86 21.88
N SER A 77 -10.93 -52.52 21.09
CA SER A 77 -10.69 -53.91 20.64
C SER A 77 -11.47 -54.25 19.36
N GLY A 78 -11.02 -55.28 18.64
CA GLY A 78 -11.64 -55.87 17.45
C GLY A 78 -11.17 -57.33 17.28
N LYS A 79 -11.62 -58.04 16.24
CA LYS A 79 -11.17 -59.43 15.91
C LYS A 79 -11.46 -59.81 14.45
N GLU A 80 -10.85 -60.92 14.00
CA GLU A 80 -10.63 -61.26 12.57
C GLU A 80 -10.98 -62.73 12.18
N GLY A 81 -10.92 -63.04 10.87
CA GLY A 81 -10.69 -64.37 10.29
C GLY A 81 -11.89 -65.05 9.60
N ARG A 82 -11.74 -65.97 8.62
CA ARG A 82 -10.59 -66.48 7.78
C ARG A 82 -11.19 -67.41 6.69
N VAL A 83 -10.55 -67.59 5.50
CA VAL A 83 -10.29 -68.89 4.78
C VAL A 83 -9.80 -68.65 3.32
N GLU A 84 -9.19 -69.68 2.71
CA GLU A 84 -8.57 -69.73 1.36
C GLU A 84 -9.55 -70.07 0.20
N LYS A 85 -9.19 -70.06 -1.10
CA LYS A 85 -8.30 -71.03 -1.79
C LYS A 85 -7.74 -70.60 -3.18
N ILE A 86 -6.43 -70.84 -3.37
CA ILE A 86 -5.73 -71.61 -4.46
C ILE A 86 -6.12 -71.28 -5.94
N LYS A 87 -5.27 -70.62 -6.77
CA LYS A 87 -4.09 -71.09 -7.59
C LYS A 87 -4.49 -71.90 -8.87
N PRO A 88 -3.71 -71.95 -9.99
CA PRO A 88 -2.58 -71.08 -10.47
C PRO A 88 -2.47 -70.88 -12.03
N GLU A 89 -1.32 -70.32 -12.50
CA GLU A 89 -0.61 -70.57 -13.81
C GLU A 89 -1.35 -70.15 -15.14
N ASP A 90 -0.77 -69.77 -16.29
CA ASP A 90 0.59 -69.75 -16.93
C ASP A 90 0.75 -68.46 -17.82
N GLU A 91 1.88 -67.75 -17.88
CA GLU A 91 3.06 -67.77 -18.82
C GLU A 91 3.04 -66.90 -20.12
N GLN A 92 4.25 -66.39 -20.46
CA GLN A 92 4.81 -65.94 -21.75
C GLN A 92 4.48 -64.55 -22.35
N GLU A 93 5.37 -64.10 -23.26
CA GLU A 93 5.72 -62.70 -23.57
C GLU A 93 5.62 -62.36 -25.10
N GLU A 94 6.45 -61.43 -25.59
CA GLU A 94 6.58 -60.85 -26.95
C GLU A 94 5.57 -59.70 -27.25
N GLU A 95 5.95 -58.43 -27.55
CA GLU A 95 6.86 -57.87 -28.59
C GLU A 95 6.40 -58.20 -30.04
N GLU A 96 6.45 -57.31 -31.04
CA GLU A 96 7.25 -56.07 -31.21
C GLU A 96 6.56 -55.00 -32.11
N ALA A 97 6.97 -53.73 -31.92
CA ALA A 97 7.38 -52.75 -32.95
C ALA A 97 6.39 -51.99 -33.90
N GLU A 98 7.00 -51.07 -34.68
CA GLU A 98 6.41 -49.88 -35.33
C GLU A 98 6.17 -50.01 -36.85
N ALA A 99 5.30 -49.15 -37.41
CA ALA A 99 5.46 -48.59 -38.77
C ALA A 99 4.64 -47.28 -38.96
N VAL A 100 5.01 -46.44 -39.94
CA VAL A 100 4.53 -45.06 -40.11
C VAL A 100 4.13 -44.78 -41.58
N ILE A 101 3.49 -43.62 -41.86
CA ILE A 101 3.45 -42.83 -43.13
C ILE A 101 2.08 -42.66 -43.85
N THR A 102 1.45 -41.51 -43.57
CA THR A 102 0.65 -40.58 -44.44
C THR A 102 -0.44 -41.08 -45.41
N LYS A 103 -1.62 -40.43 -45.37
CA LYS A 103 -1.97 -39.29 -46.26
C LYS A 103 -3.31 -38.61 -45.91
N ASP A 104 -3.52 -37.41 -46.43
CA ASP A 104 -4.72 -36.57 -46.21
C ASP A 104 -6.02 -37.18 -46.76
N THR A 105 -7.11 -37.00 -45.99
CA THR A 105 -8.41 -36.60 -46.55
C THR A 105 -9.16 -35.72 -45.56
N ALA A 106 -9.62 -34.54 -45.99
CA ALA A 106 -10.41 -33.66 -45.13
C ALA A 106 -11.84 -34.19 -44.94
N GLN A 107 -12.24 -34.48 -43.70
CA GLN A 107 -13.65 -34.63 -43.32
C GLN A 107 -13.97 -33.80 -42.07
N SER A 108 -15.06 -33.04 -42.16
CA SER A 108 -15.51 -32.15 -41.09
C SER A 108 -16.02 -32.93 -39.88
N ARG A 109 -15.24 -32.95 -38.80
CA ARG A 109 -15.76 -33.23 -37.46
C ARG A 109 -16.27 -31.93 -36.84
N ARG A 110 -17.57 -31.88 -36.55
CA ARG A 110 -18.12 -30.89 -35.61
C ARG A 110 -17.41 -31.09 -34.26
N LYS A 111 -16.71 -30.08 -33.73
CA LYS A 111 -16.27 -30.07 -32.32
C LYS A 111 -17.50 -30.33 -31.43
N THR A 112 -17.35 -31.20 -30.44
CA THR A 112 -18.36 -31.37 -29.39
C THR A 112 -18.40 -30.11 -28.50
N LYS A 113 -19.45 -29.97 -27.68
CA LYS A 113 -19.64 -28.78 -26.84
C LYS A 113 -18.58 -28.63 -25.73
N GLU A 114 -17.83 -29.71 -25.47
CA GLU A 114 -16.74 -29.80 -24.49
C GLU A 114 -15.37 -29.39 -25.10
N ASP A 115 -15.13 -29.63 -26.39
CA ASP A 115 -13.90 -29.22 -27.11
C ASP A 115 -13.81 -27.70 -27.41
N THR A 116 -14.82 -26.93 -26.99
CA THR A 116 -14.82 -25.45 -27.00
C THR A 116 -14.75 -24.84 -25.59
N SER A 117 -14.79 -25.63 -24.51
CA SER A 117 -14.68 -25.12 -23.13
C SER A 117 -13.25 -25.14 -22.57
N ALA A 118 -12.30 -25.82 -23.24
CA ALA A 118 -10.89 -25.87 -22.82
C ALA A 118 -10.03 -24.70 -23.34
N GLU A 119 -10.52 -23.92 -24.32
CA GLU A 119 -9.75 -22.89 -25.04
C GLU A 119 -10.19 -21.46 -24.68
N MET A 120 -11.16 -21.31 -23.76
CA MET A 120 -11.68 -20.04 -23.25
C MET A 120 -11.72 -20.04 -21.72
N ALA A 121 -10.59 -20.31 -21.08
CA ALA A 121 -10.40 -20.00 -19.67
C ALA A 121 -10.46 -18.47 -19.49
N PRO A 122 -11.35 -17.92 -18.62
CA PRO A 122 -11.48 -16.48 -18.50
C PRO A 122 -10.20 -15.86 -17.91
N LEU A 123 -9.71 -14.79 -18.55
CA LEU A 123 -8.59 -13.96 -18.08
C LEU A 123 -8.91 -13.12 -16.83
N ALA A 124 -9.92 -13.55 -16.04
CA ALA A 124 -10.19 -13.02 -14.72
C ALA A 124 -9.07 -13.48 -13.76
N SER A 125 -7.95 -12.75 -13.76
CA SER A 125 -6.97 -12.82 -12.67
C SER A 125 -7.70 -12.45 -11.38
N ARG A 126 -8.05 -13.47 -10.59
CA ARG A 126 -8.98 -13.38 -9.46
C ARG A 126 -8.75 -12.10 -8.64
N ALA A 127 -9.76 -11.22 -8.61
CA ALA A 127 -9.73 -9.93 -7.92
C ALA A 127 -9.88 -10.10 -6.40
N THR A 128 -9.05 -10.99 -5.82
CA THR A 128 -9.11 -11.44 -4.44
C THR A 128 -7.85 -10.99 -3.70
N GLY A 129 -7.55 -9.69 -3.75
CA GLY A 129 -6.59 -9.05 -2.86
C GLY A 129 -7.11 -9.01 -1.43
N LEU A 130 -7.24 -10.19 -0.81
CA LEU A 130 -7.74 -10.33 0.55
C LEU A 130 -6.79 -9.62 1.50
N ARG A 131 -7.30 -8.57 2.17
CA ARG A 131 -6.56 -7.83 3.17
C ARG A 131 -6.36 -8.65 4.44
N MET A 132 -5.47 -9.63 4.37
CA MET A 132 -4.97 -10.38 5.51
C MET A 132 -4.13 -9.46 6.40
N ARG A 133 -4.81 -8.67 7.26
CA ARG A 133 -4.22 -8.32 8.55
C ARG A 133 -3.99 -9.67 9.26
N PRO A 134 -2.75 -10.04 9.66
CA PRO A 134 -2.56 -11.22 10.48
C PRO A 134 -3.42 -11.15 11.74
N GLU A 135 -3.97 -12.27 12.19
CA GLU A 135 -4.99 -12.32 13.24
C GLU A 135 -4.42 -11.98 14.63
N LEU A 136 -4.25 -10.68 14.88
CA LEU A 136 -3.92 -10.09 16.18
C LEU A 136 -5.09 -9.20 16.67
N HIS A 137 -6.32 -9.65 16.41
CA HIS A 137 -7.54 -8.87 16.66
C HIS A 137 -7.99 -8.93 18.12
N SER A 138 -7.55 -7.94 18.90
CA SER A 138 -8.50 -7.19 19.72
C SER A 138 -8.17 -5.69 19.65
N LYS A 139 -9.20 -4.83 19.76
CA LYS A 139 -9.07 -3.36 19.96
C LYS A 139 -8.28 -2.59 18.89
N GLN A 140 -8.78 -2.57 17.66
CA GLN A 140 -8.18 -1.86 16.50
C GLN A 140 -8.16 -0.30 16.59
N HIS A 141 -8.45 0.31 17.74
CA HIS A 141 -8.31 1.76 18.00
C HIS A 141 -7.23 2.12 19.06
N SER A 142 -6.64 1.13 19.73
CA SER A 142 -5.60 1.35 20.76
C SER A 142 -4.20 0.90 20.35
N HIS A 143 -4.06 -0.07 19.44
CA HIS A 143 -2.77 -0.72 19.20
C HIS A 143 -1.88 -0.07 18.12
N ARG A 144 -2.43 0.73 17.20
CA ARG A 144 -1.65 1.58 16.25
C ARG A 144 -1.01 2.81 16.93
N ARG A 145 -0.43 2.63 18.12
CA ARG A 145 0.25 3.67 18.94
C ARG A 145 1.50 3.17 19.65
N LYS A 146 1.91 1.92 19.41
CA LYS A 146 3.17 1.35 19.88
C LYS A 146 4.07 1.09 18.67
N TRP A 147 5.38 1.30 18.87
CA TRP A 147 6.43 1.00 17.89
C TRP A 147 7.05 -0.38 18.08
N ASP A 148 6.79 -0.99 19.23
CA ASP A 148 7.31 -2.29 19.66
C ASP A 148 6.28 -3.38 19.33
N ASN A 149 6.63 -4.25 18.39
CA ASN A 149 5.85 -5.41 17.96
C ASN A 149 6.53 -6.69 18.48
N PRO A 150 5.83 -7.60 19.19
CA PRO A 150 6.46 -8.84 19.66
C PRO A 150 7.02 -9.65 18.47
N PRO A 151 8.14 -10.39 18.64
CA PRO A 151 8.75 -11.16 17.57
C PRO A 151 7.76 -12.10 16.87
N LEU A 152 7.89 -12.26 15.55
CA LEU A 152 7.03 -13.17 14.78
C LEU A 152 7.27 -14.61 15.27
N GLN A 153 6.25 -15.22 15.86
CA GLN A 153 6.30 -16.60 16.34
C GLN A 153 6.28 -17.57 15.15
N GLU A 154 7.13 -18.60 15.21
CA GLU A 154 7.23 -19.62 14.14
C GLU A 154 5.90 -20.35 13.90
N GLU A 155 5.21 -20.69 14.99
CA GLU A 155 3.84 -21.22 14.99
C GLU A 155 2.87 -20.37 14.16
N HIS A 156 3.00 -19.03 14.19
CA HIS A 156 2.15 -18.12 13.42
C HIS A 156 2.62 -18.01 11.96
N ARG A 157 3.94 -17.97 11.72
CA ARG A 157 4.56 -17.99 10.39
C ARG A 157 4.09 -19.22 9.59
N ASP A 158 4.20 -20.40 10.19
CA ASP A 158 3.95 -21.67 9.49
C ASP A 158 2.47 -22.01 9.44
N ARG A 159 1.64 -21.41 10.30
CA ARG A 159 0.17 -21.39 10.16
C ARG A 159 -0.27 -20.48 9.01
N PHE A 160 0.30 -19.28 8.89
CA PHE A 160 0.03 -18.38 7.76
C PHE A 160 0.43 -19.02 6.42
N ARG A 161 1.63 -19.60 6.34
CA ARG A 161 2.11 -20.28 5.12
C ARG A 161 1.23 -21.46 4.72
N ARG A 162 0.79 -22.29 5.67
CA ARG A 162 -0.20 -23.35 5.42
C ARG A 162 -1.53 -22.78 4.94
N ALA A 163 -2.10 -21.80 5.64
CA ALA A 163 -3.36 -21.18 5.24
C ALA A 163 -3.33 -20.57 3.82
N CYS A 164 -2.18 -20.04 3.37
CA CYS A 164 -1.99 -19.59 1.99
C CYS A 164 -2.08 -20.75 0.99
N ILE A 165 -1.41 -21.88 1.27
CA ILE A 165 -1.47 -23.09 0.44
C ILE A 165 -2.89 -23.67 0.43
N ASP A 166 -3.48 -23.87 1.61
CA ASP A 166 -4.80 -24.49 1.82
C ASP A 166 -5.94 -23.71 1.12
N ASN A 167 -5.77 -22.40 0.94
CA ASN A 167 -6.74 -21.52 0.27
C ASN A 167 -6.26 -21.04 -1.12
N ASN A 168 -5.19 -21.63 -1.67
CA ASN A 168 -4.64 -21.35 -3.00
C ASN A 168 -4.28 -19.85 -3.24
N TYR A 169 -3.67 -19.20 -2.24
CA TYR A 169 -3.07 -17.86 -2.35
C TYR A 169 -1.55 -17.94 -2.53
N ASP A 170 -1.04 -17.33 -3.60
CA ASP A 170 0.37 -17.05 -3.75
C ASP A 170 0.74 -15.84 -2.88
N ALA A 171 1.37 -16.07 -1.72
CA ALA A 171 1.76 -15.02 -0.79
C ALA A 171 2.72 -13.99 -1.39
N ALA A 172 3.48 -14.34 -2.43
CA ALA A 172 4.40 -13.43 -3.10
C ALA A 172 3.70 -12.51 -4.12
N LYS A 173 2.46 -12.82 -4.55
CA LYS A 173 1.71 -12.06 -5.55
C LYS A 173 0.42 -11.43 -5.00
N HIS A 174 -0.39 -12.18 -4.26
CA HIS A 174 -1.77 -11.80 -3.93
C HIS A 174 -1.89 -11.04 -2.59
N ILE A 175 -0.86 -11.08 -1.74
CA ILE A 175 -0.93 -10.57 -0.36
C ILE A 175 -0.12 -9.28 -0.25
N LEU A 176 -0.81 -8.19 0.10
CA LEU A 176 -0.26 -6.84 0.23
C LEU A 176 -0.47 -6.32 1.68
N PRO A 177 0.41 -6.67 2.63
CA PRO A 177 0.43 -6.04 3.95
C PRO A 177 0.66 -4.52 3.83
N HIS A 178 0.04 -3.78 4.75
CA HIS A 178 0.13 -2.32 4.81
C HIS A 178 0.78 -1.88 6.11
N GLY A 179 1.85 -1.08 6.00
CA GLY A 179 2.60 -0.53 7.13
C GLY A 179 1.80 0.39 8.05
N SER A 180 2.42 0.78 9.17
CA SER A 180 1.80 1.73 10.12
C SER A 180 1.84 3.16 9.58
N TYR A 181 0.71 3.88 9.60
CA TYR A 181 0.62 5.30 9.23
C TYR A 181 1.50 6.24 10.08
N LEU A 182 2.09 5.73 11.17
CA LEU A 182 3.07 6.46 11.98
C LEU A 182 4.46 6.50 11.32
N VAL A 183 4.79 5.53 10.45
CA VAL A 183 6.08 5.46 9.75
C VAL A 183 6.18 6.64 8.78
N ASN A 184 7.23 7.44 8.96
CA ASN A 184 7.59 8.52 8.03
C ASN A 184 9.10 8.46 7.81
N LEU A 185 9.53 7.74 6.78
CA LEU A 185 10.96 7.59 6.43
C LEU A 185 11.59 8.90 5.93
N ALA A 186 10.78 9.89 5.57
CA ALA A 186 11.23 11.24 5.23
C ALA A 186 11.44 12.15 6.46
N GLN A 187 11.30 11.63 7.70
CA GLN A 187 11.49 12.38 8.94
C GLN A 187 12.90 13.00 9.05
N GLU A 188 12.98 14.21 9.61
CA GLU A 188 14.23 14.95 9.83
C GLU A 188 14.84 14.67 11.22
N ASP A 189 13.99 14.60 12.24
CA ASP A 189 14.38 14.29 13.62
C ASP A 189 15.04 12.90 13.70
N PRO A 190 16.35 12.79 14.05
CA PRO A 190 17.07 11.53 13.94
C PRO A 190 16.54 10.40 14.84
N ALA A 191 15.96 10.74 16.00
CA ALA A 191 15.40 9.74 16.91
C ALA A 191 14.09 9.16 16.34
N LYS A 192 13.20 10.01 15.83
CA LYS A 192 11.96 9.58 15.16
C LYS A 192 12.24 8.89 13.82
N ALA A 193 13.25 9.35 13.08
CA ALA A 193 13.69 8.71 11.83
C ALA A 193 14.21 7.29 12.09
N LYS A 194 15.04 7.10 13.13
CA LYS A 194 15.47 5.75 13.53
C LYS A 194 14.29 4.86 13.93
N VAL A 195 13.38 5.35 14.77
CA VAL A 195 12.20 4.57 15.22
C VAL A 195 11.28 4.19 14.05
N ALA A 196 11.08 5.10 13.08
CA ALA A 196 10.31 4.80 11.87
C ALA A 196 11.02 3.77 10.97
N TYR A 197 12.35 3.87 10.83
CA TYR A 197 13.16 2.92 10.07
C TYR A 197 13.23 1.53 10.72
N ASP A 198 13.44 1.47 12.04
CA ASP A 198 13.48 0.21 12.81
C ASP A 198 12.16 -0.57 12.64
N SER A 199 11.01 0.12 12.79
CA SER A 199 9.68 -0.47 12.56
C SER A 199 9.50 -0.94 11.12
N PHE A 200 9.89 -0.11 10.14
CA PHE A 200 9.77 -0.45 8.72
C PHE A 200 10.62 -1.67 8.35
N LEU A 201 11.85 -1.77 8.85
CA LEU A 201 12.74 -2.90 8.60
C LEU A 201 12.27 -4.20 9.29
N ASP A 202 11.67 -4.11 10.47
CA ASP A 202 11.01 -5.25 11.13
C ASP A 202 9.80 -5.74 10.33
N ASP A 203 8.92 -4.83 9.88
CA ASP A 203 7.77 -5.17 9.05
C ASP A 203 8.19 -5.81 7.70
N LEU A 204 9.25 -5.30 7.05
CA LEU A 204 9.82 -5.91 5.84
C LEU A 204 10.36 -7.33 6.10
N ARG A 205 11.14 -7.53 7.17
CA ARG A 205 11.67 -8.86 7.53
C ARG A 205 10.57 -9.85 7.89
N ARG A 206 9.46 -9.39 8.49
CA ARG A 206 8.25 -10.20 8.70
C ARG A 206 7.63 -10.62 7.37
N CYS A 207 7.61 -9.77 6.35
CA CYS A 207 7.13 -10.14 5.01
C CYS A 207 7.96 -11.30 4.43
N GLU A 208 9.29 -11.20 4.45
CA GLU A 208 10.19 -12.25 3.95
C GLU A 208 10.03 -13.57 4.75
N ALA A 209 9.98 -13.48 6.08
CA ALA A 209 9.72 -14.62 6.95
C ALA A 209 8.36 -15.28 6.67
N LEU A 210 7.34 -14.53 6.23
CA LEU A 210 6.03 -15.05 5.83
C LEU A 210 6.02 -15.57 4.38
N GLY A 211 6.96 -15.18 3.53
CA GLY A 211 6.98 -15.48 2.09
C GLY A 211 6.28 -14.43 1.23
N ILE A 212 5.99 -13.26 1.80
CA ILE A 212 5.34 -12.12 1.13
C ILE A 212 6.41 -11.25 0.47
N LYS A 213 6.22 -10.90 -0.81
CA LYS A 213 7.16 -10.05 -1.56
C LYS A 213 6.75 -8.58 -1.71
N LEU A 214 5.50 -8.22 -1.44
CA LEU A 214 5.03 -6.83 -1.59
C LEU A 214 4.71 -6.24 -0.21
N TYR A 215 5.16 -5.02 0.06
CA TYR A 215 4.86 -4.32 1.32
C TYR A 215 4.46 -2.87 1.05
N ASN A 216 3.17 -2.56 1.23
CA ASN A 216 2.63 -1.22 0.95
C ASN A 216 2.85 -0.25 2.12
N PHE A 217 3.27 0.97 1.80
CA PHE A 217 3.34 2.06 2.78
C PHE A 217 3.19 3.44 2.13
N HIS A 218 2.66 4.39 2.89
CA HIS A 218 2.65 5.79 2.49
C HIS A 218 4.10 6.33 2.46
N PRO A 219 4.53 7.08 1.42
CA PRO A 219 5.90 7.64 1.32
C PRO A 219 6.33 8.53 2.50
N GLY A 220 5.39 9.02 3.30
CA GLY A 220 5.62 9.90 4.44
C GLY A 220 5.25 11.35 4.15
N ALA A 221 5.87 12.27 4.88
CA ALA A 221 5.55 13.71 4.80
C ALA A 221 6.77 14.58 5.11
N THR A 222 6.90 15.72 4.41
CA THR A 222 8.07 16.63 4.53
C THR A 222 8.11 17.40 5.86
N ASN A 223 6.97 17.48 6.55
CA ASN A 223 6.74 18.17 7.84
C ASN A 223 7.05 19.67 7.79
N LYS A 224 8.32 20.05 7.98
CA LYS A 224 8.82 21.44 7.96
C LYS A 224 10.00 21.65 6.99
N THR A 225 10.37 20.61 6.26
CA THR A 225 11.57 20.60 5.40
C THR A 225 11.22 20.67 3.91
N SER A 226 12.22 20.92 3.06
CA SER A 226 12.04 20.88 1.61
C SER A 226 11.67 19.47 1.11
N LEU A 227 10.95 19.40 -0.01
CA LEU A 227 10.67 18.14 -0.69
C LEU A 227 11.96 17.39 -1.04
N GLU A 228 12.93 18.09 -1.65
CA GLU A 228 14.26 17.56 -2.01
C GLU A 228 14.96 16.86 -0.83
N SER A 229 15.09 17.54 0.32
CA SER A 229 15.73 16.94 1.50
C SER A 229 14.94 15.76 2.06
N SER A 230 13.61 15.79 1.93
CA SER A 230 12.70 14.73 2.33
C SER A 230 12.84 13.48 1.46
N LEU A 231 12.89 13.66 0.14
CA LEU A 231 13.15 12.59 -0.83
C LEU A 231 14.56 12.01 -0.65
N SER A 232 15.57 12.84 -0.36
CA SER A 232 16.92 12.37 -0.04
C SER A 232 16.97 11.48 1.22
N ARG A 233 16.17 11.78 2.25
CA ARG A 233 16.06 10.94 3.45
C ARG A 233 15.30 9.64 3.17
N LEU A 234 14.17 9.73 2.46
CA LEU A 234 13.38 8.57 2.02
C LEU A 234 14.19 7.61 1.13
N ALA A 235 14.95 8.13 0.16
CA ALA A 235 15.83 7.34 -0.70
C ALA A 235 16.91 6.59 0.09
N LYS A 236 17.59 7.28 1.02
CA LYS A 236 18.60 6.65 1.91
C LYS A 236 18.00 5.55 2.78
N ALA A 237 16.82 5.80 3.37
CA ALA A 237 16.11 4.79 4.16
C ALA A 237 15.70 3.57 3.31
N LEU A 238 15.22 3.79 2.09
CA LEU A 238 14.89 2.70 1.16
C LEU A 238 16.11 1.88 0.76
N ILE A 239 17.23 2.52 0.39
CA ILE A 239 18.48 1.83 0.06
C ILE A 239 18.94 0.98 1.25
N SER A 240 19.05 1.56 2.44
CA SER A 240 19.47 0.82 3.65
C SER A 240 18.54 -0.34 4.01
N ALA A 241 17.24 -0.23 3.73
CA ALA A 241 16.29 -1.33 3.95
C ALA A 241 16.41 -2.43 2.89
N LEU A 242 16.68 -2.06 1.63
CA LEU A 242 16.93 -2.99 0.53
C LEU A 242 18.27 -3.72 0.67
N ASP A 243 19.29 -3.08 1.25
CA ASP A 243 20.56 -3.72 1.64
C ASP A 243 20.40 -4.72 2.82
N ALA A 244 19.36 -4.52 3.64
CA ALA A 244 19.12 -5.27 4.88
C ALA A 244 18.04 -6.38 4.76
N THR A 245 17.61 -6.68 3.53
CA THR A 245 16.57 -7.65 3.10
C THR A 245 16.90 -8.17 1.69
N GLU A 246 16.28 -9.25 1.21
CA GLU A 246 16.71 -9.92 -0.04
C GLU A 246 15.66 -9.90 -1.17
N THR A 247 14.39 -10.06 -0.81
CA THR A 247 13.29 -10.49 -1.71
C THR A 247 12.07 -9.58 -1.67
N VAL A 248 11.83 -8.88 -0.56
CA VAL A 248 10.68 -7.98 -0.40
C VAL A 248 10.89 -6.67 -1.18
N ILE A 249 9.78 -6.15 -1.70
CA ILE A 249 9.64 -4.95 -2.49
C ILE A 249 8.83 -3.93 -1.66
N PRO A 250 9.44 -2.83 -1.21
CA PRO A 250 8.72 -1.67 -0.73
C PRO A 250 7.86 -1.08 -1.86
N VAL A 251 6.56 -1.08 -1.65
CA VAL A 251 5.55 -0.52 -2.55
C VAL A 251 5.09 0.82 -1.97
N LEU A 252 5.39 1.91 -2.67
CA LEU A 252 5.06 3.26 -2.24
C LEU A 252 3.67 3.66 -2.74
N GLU A 253 2.79 4.12 -1.87
CA GLU A 253 1.41 4.47 -2.26
C GLU A 253 1.26 5.91 -2.79
N THR A 254 0.43 6.11 -3.80
CA THR A 254 -0.11 7.43 -4.17
C THR A 254 -0.94 8.01 -3.02
N MET A 255 -0.72 9.27 -2.67
CA MET A 255 -1.40 9.94 -1.55
C MET A 255 -2.35 11.05 -2.03
N CYS A 256 -3.37 11.38 -1.25
CA CYS A 256 -4.29 12.49 -1.56
C CYS A 256 -3.66 13.90 -1.62
N GLY A 257 -2.34 14.05 -1.44
CA GLY A 257 -1.66 15.36 -1.49
C GLY A 257 -2.04 16.30 -0.33
N HIS A 258 -2.47 15.77 0.81
CA HIS A 258 -2.89 16.55 1.96
C HIS A 258 -1.72 17.15 2.75
N GLY A 259 -1.70 18.48 2.89
CA GLY A 259 -0.75 19.19 3.75
C GLY A 259 0.70 19.08 3.26
N THR A 260 1.45 18.10 3.78
CA THR A 260 2.87 17.87 3.46
C THR A 260 3.18 16.42 3.05
N THR A 261 2.16 15.61 2.75
CA THR A 261 2.34 14.22 2.27
C THR A 261 3.14 14.16 0.97
N ILE A 262 4.09 13.23 0.90
CA ILE A 262 4.83 12.88 -0.31
C ILE A 262 4.00 11.84 -1.10
N GLY A 263 4.07 11.85 -2.43
CA GLY A 263 3.34 10.90 -3.29
C GLY A 263 1.99 11.39 -3.82
N GLY A 264 1.69 12.70 -3.71
CA GLY A 264 0.50 13.28 -4.36
C GLY A 264 0.68 13.44 -5.86
N PRO A 265 1.54 14.37 -6.33
CA PRO A 265 1.96 14.43 -7.73
C PRO A 265 2.84 13.23 -8.09
N LEU A 266 2.62 12.63 -9.27
CA LEU A 266 3.42 11.49 -9.76
C LEU A 266 4.92 11.81 -9.87
N SER A 267 5.28 13.09 -10.09
CA SER A 267 6.66 13.56 -10.08
C SER A 267 7.42 13.27 -8.78
N HIS A 268 6.74 13.14 -7.63
CA HIS A 268 7.41 12.79 -6.37
C HIS A 268 8.03 11.38 -6.40
N PHE A 269 7.46 10.44 -7.18
CA PHE A 269 8.01 9.09 -7.35
C PHE A 269 9.18 9.09 -8.34
N ARG A 270 9.05 9.82 -9.45
CA ARG A 270 10.15 10.09 -10.40
C ARG A 270 11.38 10.64 -9.68
N ASP A 271 11.19 11.71 -8.93
CA ASP A 271 12.26 12.45 -8.25
C ASP A 271 12.84 11.63 -7.07
N LEU A 272 12.06 10.70 -6.50
CA LEU A 272 12.57 9.72 -5.54
C LEU A 272 13.43 8.63 -6.21
N PHE A 273 12.93 8.01 -7.29
CA PHE A 273 13.62 6.91 -7.97
C PHE A 273 14.89 7.39 -8.69
N ALA A 274 14.94 8.65 -9.12
CA ALA A 274 16.17 9.29 -9.61
C ALA A 274 17.26 9.47 -8.54
N LEU A 275 16.91 9.42 -7.24
CA LEU A 275 17.86 9.46 -6.11
C LEU A 275 18.30 8.06 -5.64
N ILE A 276 17.80 6.99 -6.28
CA ILE A 276 18.09 5.59 -5.93
C ILE A 276 18.78 4.92 -7.13
N PRO A 277 19.94 4.24 -6.95
CA PRO A 277 20.63 3.56 -8.05
C PRO A 277 19.73 2.53 -8.76
N GLU A 278 19.84 2.45 -10.10
CA GLU A 278 18.97 1.62 -10.94
C GLU A 278 19.00 0.12 -10.59
N SER A 279 20.09 -0.36 -10.00
CA SER A 279 20.22 -1.72 -9.46
C SER A 279 19.16 -2.09 -8.41
N TYR A 280 18.60 -1.11 -7.70
CA TYR A 280 17.53 -1.32 -6.73
C TYR A 280 16.12 -1.21 -7.33
N HIS A 281 15.96 -0.63 -8.53
CA HIS A 281 14.65 -0.38 -9.14
C HIS A 281 13.78 -1.63 -9.30
N PRO A 282 14.30 -2.83 -9.64
CA PRO A 282 13.50 -4.06 -9.67
C PRO A 282 12.85 -4.44 -8.33
N ARG A 283 13.45 -4.01 -7.21
CA ARG A 283 12.94 -4.19 -5.84
C ARG A 283 12.19 -2.98 -5.29
N LEU A 284 11.79 -2.04 -6.13
CA LEU A 284 10.85 -0.96 -5.78
C LEU A 284 9.52 -1.13 -6.51
N GLY A 285 8.48 -0.51 -5.95
CA GLY A 285 7.16 -0.49 -6.56
C GLY A 285 6.32 0.71 -6.14
N VAL A 286 5.18 0.87 -6.81
CA VAL A 286 4.14 1.84 -6.52
C VAL A 286 2.78 1.13 -6.45
N CYS A 287 1.97 1.51 -5.46
CA CYS A 287 0.55 1.20 -5.39
C CYS A 287 -0.23 2.44 -5.79
N VAL A 288 -1.20 2.30 -6.70
CA VAL A 288 -2.12 3.37 -7.03
C VAL A 288 -3.41 3.16 -6.25
N ASP A 289 -3.70 4.08 -5.33
CA ASP A 289 -5.00 4.22 -4.72
C ASP A 289 -5.86 5.18 -5.57
N THR A 290 -7.05 4.73 -5.95
CA THR A 290 -7.96 5.49 -6.82
C THR A 290 -8.53 6.73 -6.12
N CYS A 291 -8.88 6.65 -4.83
CA CYS A 291 -9.40 7.78 -4.06
C CYS A 291 -8.31 8.83 -3.82
N HIS A 292 -7.09 8.41 -3.48
CA HIS A 292 -5.94 9.28 -3.29
C HIS A 292 -5.54 9.99 -4.57
N SER A 293 -5.42 9.27 -5.69
CA SER A 293 -5.14 9.86 -7.00
C SER A 293 -6.19 10.90 -7.40
N PHE A 294 -7.48 10.57 -7.21
CA PHE A 294 -8.58 11.49 -7.47
C PHE A 294 -8.60 12.72 -6.55
N ALA A 295 -8.33 12.53 -5.26
CA ALA A 295 -8.22 13.62 -4.29
C ALA A 295 -6.98 14.51 -4.53
N ALA A 296 -5.91 13.97 -5.11
CA ALA A 296 -4.73 14.72 -5.52
C ALA A 296 -5.00 15.58 -6.78
N GLY A 297 -5.81 15.07 -7.72
CA GLY A 297 -6.28 15.79 -8.91
C GLY A 297 -6.43 14.97 -10.20
N TYR A 298 -6.15 13.66 -10.15
CA TYR A 298 -6.19 12.78 -11.32
C TYR A 298 -7.60 12.26 -11.62
N ASP A 299 -8.17 12.63 -12.78
CA ASP A 299 -9.55 12.29 -13.14
C ASP A 299 -9.64 10.92 -13.85
N LEU A 300 -9.87 9.87 -13.06
CA LEU A 300 -9.95 8.47 -13.52
C LEU A 300 -11.33 8.06 -14.08
N ARG A 301 -12.32 8.97 -14.08
CA ARG A 301 -13.75 8.62 -14.21
C ARG A 301 -14.16 8.20 -15.61
N THR A 302 -13.57 8.81 -16.62
CA THR A 302 -13.88 8.54 -18.04
C THR A 302 -12.77 7.70 -18.66
N PRO A 303 -13.04 6.90 -19.71
CA PRO A 303 -11.98 6.13 -20.40
C PRO A 303 -10.81 7.02 -20.86
N ALA A 304 -11.11 8.21 -21.38
CA ALA A 304 -10.10 9.19 -21.76
C ALA A 304 -9.35 9.82 -20.57
N GLY A 305 -9.94 9.84 -19.37
CA GLY A 305 -9.30 10.29 -18.13
C GLY A 305 -8.37 9.23 -17.56
N TRP A 306 -8.85 7.98 -17.51
CA TRP A 306 -8.06 6.80 -17.20
C TRP A 306 -6.82 6.68 -18.11
N GLU A 307 -6.99 6.80 -19.43
CA GLU A 307 -5.86 6.70 -20.37
C GLU A 307 -4.83 7.82 -20.17
N ARG A 308 -5.27 9.05 -19.89
CA ARG A 308 -4.35 10.16 -19.56
C ARG A 308 -3.57 9.87 -18.28
N PHE A 309 -4.20 9.31 -17.24
CA PHE A 309 -3.51 8.95 -16.01
C PHE A 309 -2.50 7.83 -16.24
N MET A 310 -2.87 6.76 -16.96
CA MET A 310 -1.97 5.65 -17.26
C MET A 310 -0.79 6.08 -18.16
N THR A 311 -1.01 7.01 -19.10
CA THR A 311 0.04 7.65 -19.89
C THR A 311 0.97 8.51 -19.01
N GLU A 312 0.42 9.43 -18.20
CA GLU A 312 1.25 10.27 -17.30
C GLU A 312 2.04 9.41 -16.30
N PHE A 313 1.46 8.30 -15.83
CA PHE A 313 2.13 7.35 -14.96
C PHE A 313 3.33 6.67 -15.65
N ASP A 314 3.18 6.20 -16.89
CA ASP A 314 4.28 5.55 -17.62
C ASP A 314 5.38 6.56 -18.02
N GLU A 315 5.00 7.75 -18.49
CA GLU A 315 5.94 8.82 -18.85
C GLU A 315 6.69 9.40 -17.62
N THR A 316 6.02 9.52 -16.47
CA THR A 316 6.60 10.13 -15.26
C THR A 316 7.33 9.13 -14.39
N VAL A 317 6.75 7.95 -14.17
CA VAL A 317 7.24 6.94 -13.21
C VAL A 317 7.70 5.68 -13.95
N GLY A 318 6.88 5.19 -14.88
CA GLY A 318 7.06 3.93 -15.60
C GLY A 318 6.23 2.81 -15.00
N LEU A 319 5.39 2.16 -15.82
CA LEU A 319 4.58 0.99 -15.48
C LEU A 319 5.43 -0.17 -14.94
N ARG A 320 6.73 -0.20 -15.26
CA ARG A 320 7.71 -1.13 -14.64
C ARG A 320 7.78 -1.05 -13.11
N PHE A 321 7.29 0.01 -12.48
CA PHE A 321 7.15 0.13 -11.02
C PHE A 321 5.74 -0.14 -10.50
N LEU A 322 4.70 -0.22 -11.33
CA LEU A 322 3.36 -0.53 -10.86
C LEU A 322 3.31 -1.94 -10.27
N ARG A 323 2.78 -2.10 -9.06
CA ARG A 323 2.73 -3.40 -8.33
C ARG A 323 1.37 -3.75 -7.76
N ALA A 324 0.52 -2.78 -7.50
CA ALA A 324 -0.73 -2.97 -6.76
C ALA A 324 -1.72 -1.83 -7.02
N TRP A 325 -2.98 -2.08 -6.68
CA TRP A 325 -4.01 -1.06 -6.64
C TRP A 325 -4.81 -1.13 -5.34
N HIS A 326 -5.16 0.03 -4.79
CA HIS A 326 -6.21 0.15 -3.78
C HIS A 326 -7.47 0.72 -4.45
N LEU A 327 -8.56 -0.04 -4.40
CA LEU A 327 -9.82 0.25 -5.10
C LEU A 327 -10.76 0.92 -4.10
N ASN A 328 -10.70 2.26 -4.09
CA ASN A 328 -11.47 3.10 -3.19
C ASN A 328 -12.19 4.21 -3.97
N ASP A 329 -13.50 4.30 -3.84
CA ASP A 329 -14.25 5.46 -4.34
C ASP A 329 -14.02 6.65 -3.38
N SER A 330 -14.25 7.89 -3.82
CA SER A 330 -14.01 9.09 -3.02
C SER A 330 -15.32 9.67 -2.50
N LYS A 331 -15.44 9.91 -1.19
CA LYS A 331 -16.52 10.72 -0.63
C LYS A 331 -16.41 12.21 -0.98
N THR A 332 -15.34 12.65 -1.63
CA THR A 332 -15.07 14.07 -1.89
C THR A 332 -14.77 14.38 -3.36
N PRO A 333 -15.00 15.61 -3.83
CA PRO A 333 -14.77 15.97 -5.24
C PRO A 333 -13.32 15.85 -5.71
N LEU A 334 -13.11 15.85 -7.03
CA LEU A 334 -11.80 15.86 -7.69
C LEU A 334 -10.91 16.98 -7.12
N GLY A 335 -9.67 16.65 -6.75
CA GLY A 335 -8.71 17.61 -6.20
C GLY A 335 -9.02 18.11 -4.79
N SER A 336 -9.86 17.40 -4.01
CA SER A 336 -10.24 17.76 -2.64
C SER A 336 -9.08 17.86 -1.65
N LYS A 337 -7.99 17.13 -1.91
CA LYS A 337 -6.90 16.83 -0.97
C LYS A 337 -7.41 16.22 0.34
N ARG A 338 -8.36 15.28 0.21
CA ARG A 338 -8.98 14.50 1.30
C ARG A 338 -8.92 13.00 0.99
N ASP A 339 -8.16 12.28 1.79
CA ASP A 339 -8.41 10.87 2.11
C ASP A 339 -9.77 10.81 2.85
N LEU A 340 -10.79 10.25 2.18
CA LEU A 340 -12.11 9.89 2.71
C LEU A 340 -12.79 8.88 1.77
N HIS A 341 -12.60 7.57 2.01
CA HIS A 341 -13.12 6.51 1.13
C HIS A 341 -14.65 6.38 1.16
N ALA A 342 -15.23 6.09 -0.01
CA ALA A 342 -16.61 5.68 -0.29
C ALA A 342 -16.64 4.21 -0.76
N ASN A 343 -17.84 3.63 -0.81
CA ASN A 343 -18.08 2.31 -1.38
C ASN A 343 -18.15 2.37 -2.92
N ILE A 344 -17.81 1.27 -3.59
CA ILE A 344 -17.63 1.24 -5.06
C ILE A 344 -18.88 1.74 -5.79
N GLY A 345 -18.70 2.79 -6.62
CA GLY A 345 -19.76 3.39 -7.43
C GLY A 345 -20.63 4.43 -6.70
N THR A 346 -20.48 4.60 -5.39
CA THR A 346 -21.30 5.53 -4.58
C THR A 346 -20.68 6.93 -4.45
N GLY A 347 -19.38 7.06 -4.66
CA GLY A 347 -18.65 8.31 -4.46
C GLY A 347 -18.52 9.15 -5.74
N PHE A 348 -17.59 10.10 -5.71
CA PHE A 348 -17.33 11.02 -6.80
C PHE A 348 -16.51 10.42 -7.94
N LEU A 349 -15.91 9.23 -7.78
CA LEU A 349 -15.33 8.48 -8.89
C LEU A 349 -16.45 7.79 -9.69
N GLY A 350 -17.43 7.18 -9.00
CA GLY A 350 -18.54 6.49 -9.64
C GLY A 350 -18.13 5.17 -10.31
N LEU A 351 -19.10 4.43 -10.85
CA LEU A 351 -18.88 3.06 -11.30
C LEU A 351 -17.93 2.98 -12.50
N ARG A 352 -18.06 3.91 -13.46
CA ARG A 352 -17.21 3.98 -14.65
C ARG A 352 -15.71 3.98 -14.37
N ALA A 353 -15.25 4.62 -13.28
CA ALA A 353 -13.83 4.61 -12.91
C ALA A 353 -13.29 3.20 -12.66
N PHE A 354 -14.10 2.35 -12.03
CA PHE A 354 -13.75 0.96 -11.74
C PHE A 354 -13.94 0.07 -12.96
N HIS A 355 -14.91 0.36 -13.84
CA HIS A 355 -15.02 -0.31 -15.13
C HIS A 355 -13.76 -0.13 -15.98
N ASN A 356 -13.23 1.10 -16.07
CA ASN A 356 -11.98 1.39 -16.78
C ASN A 356 -10.82 0.54 -16.24
N LEU A 357 -10.68 0.46 -14.90
CA LEU A 357 -9.64 -0.30 -14.21
C LEU A 357 -9.77 -1.82 -14.42
N MET A 358 -10.96 -2.38 -14.20
CA MET A 358 -11.22 -3.82 -14.27
C MET A 358 -11.12 -4.40 -15.69
N ASN A 359 -11.06 -3.55 -16.72
CA ASN A 359 -10.93 -3.96 -18.13
C ASN A 359 -9.56 -3.57 -18.75
N ASP A 360 -8.62 -3.01 -17.98
CA ASP A 360 -7.29 -2.62 -18.49
C ASP A 360 -6.25 -3.74 -18.36
N LYS A 361 -5.78 -4.24 -19.50
CA LYS A 361 -4.78 -5.31 -19.59
C LYS A 361 -3.42 -4.94 -18.97
N ARG A 362 -3.13 -3.65 -18.77
CA ARG A 362 -1.91 -3.17 -18.09
C ARG A 362 -1.87 -3.51 -16.60
N VAL A 363 -3.00 -3.87 -15.99
CA VAL A 363 -3.12 -4.15 -14.54
C VAL A 363 -3.55 -5.60 -14.22
N GLU A 364 -3.74 -6.45 -15.24
CA GLU A 364 -4.01 -7.89 -15.06
C GLU A 364 -2.94 -8.57 -14.18
N GLY A 365 -3.37 -9.46 -13.28
CA GLY A 365 -2.48 -10.20 -12.39
C GLY A 365 -1.89 -9.41 -11.21
N MET A 366 -2.17 -8.11 -11.07
CA MET A 366 -1.76 -7.32 -9.91
C MET A 366 -2.75 -7.49 -8.73
N PRO A 367 -2.29 -7.46 -7.47
CA PRO A 367 -3.18 -7.42 -6.30
C PRO A 367 -4.00 -6.11 -6.28
N MET A 368 -5.32 -6.29 -6.22
CA MET A 368 -6.32 -5.23 -6.09
C MET A 368 -7.01 -5.34 -4.72
N VAL A 369 -6.90 -4.33 -3.87
CA VAL A 369 -7.32 -4.37 -2.46
C VAL A 369 -8.40 -3.32 -2.18
N LEU A 370 -9.50 -3.72 -1.52
CA LEU A 370 -10.51 -2.78 -1.01
C LEU A 370 -10.09 -2.21 0.35
N GLU A 371 -10.17 -0.89 0.51
CA GLU A 371 -10.15 -0.20 1.82
C GLU A 371 -11.42 0.64 2.05
N THR A 372 -12.50 0.24 1.39
CA THR A 372 -13.81 0.88 1.45
C THR A 372 -14.44 0.77 2.86
N PRO A 373 -15.37 1.67 3.24
CA PRO A 373 -16.02 1.63 4.54
C PRO A 373 -16.89 0.38 4.74
N ILE A 374 -16.75 -0.26 5.90
CA ILE A 374 -17.55 -1.42 6.32
C ILE A 374 -18.37 -1.21 7.61
N ASP A 375 -18.28 -0.02 8.21
CA ASP A 375 -19.08 0.36 9.39
C ASP A 375 -20.57 0.47 9.04
N ARG A 376 -21.39 -0.49 9.48
CA ARG A 376 -22.85 -0.44 9.38
C ARG A 376 -23.46 -0.04 10.72
N PRO A 377 -24.52 0.80 10.77
CA PRO A 377 -25.22 1.12 12.01
C PRO A 377 -25.84 -0.14 12.61
N VAL A 378 -25.71 -0.35 13.91
CA VAL A 378 -26.44 -1.41 14.61
C VAL A 378 -27.94 -1.10 14.56
N GLU A 379 -28.72 -2.03 14.02
CA GLU A 379 -30.18 -1.95 14.02
C GLU A 379 -30.74 -2.19 15.43
N GLY A 380 -31.72 -1.39 15.81
CA GLY A 380 -32.37 -1.47 17.12
C GLY A 380 -33.39 -0.34 17.32
N PRO A 381 -34.46 -0.58 18.08
CA PRO A 381 -35.52 0.41 18.29
C PRO A 381 -35.04 1.53 19.24
N GLY A 382 -35.12 2.78 18.78
CA GLY A 382 -34.90 3.97 19.61
C GLY A 382 -33.44 4.42 19.71
N GLY A 383 -33.00 5.27 18.77
CA GLY A 383 -31.70 5.95 18.86
C GLY A 383 -31.59 7.06 17.81
N SER A 384 -31.38 8.30 18.25
CA SER A 384 -31.22 9.45 17.34
C SER A 384 -29.91 9.38 16.56
N ALA A 385 -29.80 10.16 15.47
CA ALA A 385 -28.68 10.08 14.53
C ALA A 385 -27.28 10.42 15.11
N LYS A 386 -27.18 10.89 16.35
CA LYS A 386 -25.91 11.08 17.06
C LYS A 386 -25.65 9.90 18.01
N GLY A 387 -24.68 9.06 17.66
CA GLY A 387 -24.14 8.03 18.56
C GLY A 387 -24.76 6.64 18.41
N LYS A 388 -25.39 6.31 17.26
CA LYS A 388 -25.59 4.91 16.89
C LYS A 388 -24.24 4.20 16.92
N LYS A 389 -24.15 3.07 17.63
CA LYS A 389 -23.00 2.17 17.52
C LYS A 389 -22.94 1.63 16.09
N THR A 390 -21.75 1.53 15.53
CA THR A 390 -21.51 0.78 14.29
C THR A 390 -20.94 -0.61 14.61
N VAL A 391 -21.00 -1.49 13.62
CA VAL A 391 -20.32 -2.79 13.60
C VAL A 391 -19.62 -2.96 12.25
N GLU A 392 -18.44 -3.58 12.25
CA GLU A 392 -17.70 -3.93 11.02
C GLU A 392 -18.43 -5.07 10.29
N ASP A 393 -19.06 -4.76 9.15
CA ASP A 393 -19.69 -5.75 8.27
C ASP A 393 -18.77 -6.14 7.10
N LYS A 394 -18.03 -7.23 7.28
CA LYS A 394 -17.12 -7.76 6.25
C LYS A 394 -17.83 -8.27 4.99
N SER A 395 -19.16 -8.44 4.99
CA SER A 395 -19.90 -8.85 3.80
C SER A 395 -19.90 -7.77 2.71
N VAL A 396 -19.70 -6.50 3.09
CA VAL A 396 -19.59 -5.37 2.16
C VAL A 396 -18.46 -5.57 1.14
N TRP A 397 -17.26 -5.94 1.59
CA TRP A 397 -16.15 -6.25 0.67
C TRP A 397 -16.44 -7.48 -0.21
N ALA A 398 -17.15 -8.48 0.30
CA ALA A 398 -17.55 -9.65 -0.50
C ALA A 398 -18.62 -9.32 -1.56
N ALA A 399 -19.42 -8.27 -1.35
CA ALA A 399 -20.34 -7.74 -2.35
C ALA A 399 -19.62 -6.83 -3.36
N GLU A 400 -18.69 -5.99 -2.91
CA GLU A 400 -17.89 -5.10 -3.77
C GLU A 400 -16.92 -5.87 -4.67
N ILE A 401 -16.32 -6.98 -4.21
CA ILE A 401 -15.52 -7.87 -5.07
C ILE A 401 -16.39 -8.43 -6.21
N LYS A 402 -17.58 -8.95 -5.91
CA LYS A 402 -18.52 -9.46 -6.93
C LYS A 402 -18.99 -8.37 -7.90
N LEU A 403 -19.20 -7.16 -7.40
CA LEU A 403 -19.52 -5.99 -8.22
C LEU A 403 -18.37 -5.72 -9.21
N LEU A 404 -17.12 -5.64 -8.73
CA LEU A 404 -15.94 -5.42 -9.57
C LEU A 404 -15.73 -6.55 -10.58
N GLU A 405 -15.87 -7.81 -10.16
CA GLU A 405 -15.81 -8.98 -11.05
C GLU A 405 -16.88 -8.94 -12.14
N SER A 406 -18.08 -8.42 -11.84
CA SER A 406 -19.15 -8.27 -12.84
C SER A 406 -18.89 -7.18 -13.89
N LEU A 407 -17.97 -6.23 -13.65
CA LEU A 407 -17.63 -5.19 -14.62
C LEU A 407 -16.72 -5.70 -15.76
N ILE A 408 -16.11 -6.89 -15.60
CA ILE A 408 -15.17 -7.46 -16.57
C ILE A 408 -15.93 -7.91 -17.82
N GLY A 409 -15.68 -7.25 -18.95
CA GLY A 409 -16.34 -7.52 -20.23
C GLY A 409 -17.78 -7.00 -20.35
N MET A 410 -18.31 -6.33 -19.32
CA MET A 410 -19.62 -5.66 -19.36
C MET A 410 -19.58 -4.47 -20.31
N ASP A 411 -20.61 -4.28 -21.15
CA ASP A 411 -20.76 -3.10 -22.00
C ASP A 411 -21.13 -1.87 -21.13
N PRO A 412 -20.29 -0.84 -21.04
CA PRO A 412 -20.54 0.32 -20.19
C PRO A 412 -21.56 1.32 -20.77
N GLU A 413 -22.01 1.12 -22.02
CA GLU A 413 -23.16 1.84 -22.59
C GLU A 413 -24.44 0.97 -22.57
N GLY A 414 -24.35 -0.27 -22.09
CA GLY A 414 -25.46 -1.21 -22.00
C GLY A 414 -26.43 -0.92 -20.85
N GLU A 415 -27.69 -1.33 -21.02
CA GLU A 415 -28.78 -1.09 -20.04
C GLU A 415 -28.44 -1.61 -18.63
N GLU A 416 -27.80 -2.78 -18.52
CA GLU A 416 -27.37 -3.37 -17.25
C GLU A 416 -26.36 -2.48 -16.51
N PHE A 417 -25.31 -2.01 -17.20
CA PHE A 417 -24.32 -1.12 -16.61
C PHE A 417 -24.93 0.23 -16.23
N LEU A 418 -25.74 0.83 -17.11
CA LEU A 418 -26.36 2.13 -16.86
C LEU A 418 -27.35 2.08 -15.69
N ALA A 419 -28.13 1.01 -15.54
CA ALA A 419 -29.00 0.80 -14.39
C ALA A 419 -28.21 0.59 -13.08
N LEU A 420 -27.08 -0.14 -13.15
CA LEU A 420 -26.19 -0.39 -12.02
C LEU A 420 -25.46 0.89 -11.57
N GLU A 421 -24.94 1.68 -12.51
CA GLU A 421 -24.33 2.99 -12.29
C GLU A 421 -25.34 3.98 -11.70
N ALA A 422 -26.55 4.08 -12.26
CA ALA A 422 -27.61 4.94 -11.73
C ALA A 422 -28.04 4.57 -10.30
N ARG A 423 -28.17 3.27 -9.99
CA ARG A 423 -28.51 2.80 -8.63
C ARG A 423 -27.44 3.18 -7.61
N LEU A 424 -26.18 2.86 -7.88
CA LEU A 424 -25.07 3.16 -6.96
C LEU A 424 -24.85 4.68 -6.82
N ALA A 425 -25.05 5.44 -7.90
CA ALA A 425 -25.04 6.89 -7.85
C ALA A 425 -26.16 7.44 -6.95
N ALA A 426 -27.39 6.90 -7.00
CA ALA A 426 -28.47 7.30 -6.10
C ALA A 426 -28.17 6.95 -4.62
N GLU A 427 -27.66 5.74 -4.35
CA GLU A 427 -27.31 5.29 -3.00
C GLU A 427 -26.28 6.19 -2.29
N GLY A 428 -25.37 6.82 -3.05
CA GLY A 428 -24.38 7.75 -2.52
C GLY A 428 -24.77 9.24 -2.53
N GLU A 429 -25.94 9.62 -3.04
CA GLU A 429 -26.26 11.04 -3.35
C GLU A 429 -26.21 11.96 -2.12
N GLU A 430 -26.80 11.57 -0.98
CA GLU A 430 -26.80 12.38 0.24
C GLU A 430 -25.36 12.66 0.74
N GLU A 431 -24.52 11.63 0.78
CA GLU A 431 -23.14 11.74 1.26
C GLU A 431 -22.30 12.60 0.30
N ARG A 432 -22.49 12.46 -1.02
CA ARG A 432 -21.84 13.33 -2.01
C ARG A 432 -22.27 14.79 -1.86
N ALA A 433 -23.57 15.07 -1.79
CA ALA A 433 -24.09 16.44 -1.63
C ALA A 433 -23.56 17.11 -0.35
N LYS A 434 -23.51 16.36 0.75
CA LYS A 434 -22.95 16.78 2.04
C LYS A 434 -21.46 17.13 1.96
N HIS A 435 -20.63 16.34 1.28
CA HIS A 435 -19.20 16.64 1.12
C HIS A 435 -18.92 17.71 0.07
N GLN A 436 -19.74 17.82 -0.99
CA GLN A 436 -19.70 18.93 -1.94
C GLN A 436 -19.88 20.27 -1.20
N ALA A 437 -20.93 20.39 -0.39
CA ALA A 437 -21.19 21.60 0.41
C ALA A 437 -20.06 21.92 1.42
N MET A 438 -19.35 20.91 1.94
CA MET A 438 -18.17 21.13 2.79
C MET A 438 -16.93 21.57 1.98
N PHE A 439 -16.76 21.06 0.77
CA PHE A 439 -15.65 21.41 -0.14
C PHE A 439 -15.79 22.83 -0.70
N ASP A 440 -16.98 23.22 -1.15
CA ASP A 440 -17.22 24.56 -1.70
C ASP A 440 -17.06 25.62 -0.60
N LYS A 441 -17.60 25.37 0.59
CA LYS A 441 -17.39 26.21 1.80
C LYS A 441 -15.92 26.28 2.26
N ALA A 442 -15.08 25.32 1.87
CA ALA A 442 -13.64 25.38 2.08
C ALA A 442 -12.93 26.22 1.00
N LYS A 443 -13.35 26.11 -0.27
CA LYS A 443 -12.88 26.96 -1.38
C LYS A 443 -13.21 28.43 -1.17
N GLU A 444 -14.45 28.76 -0.80
CA GLU A 444 -14.87 30.13 -0.47
C GLU A 444 -13.95 30.77 0.58
N LYS A 445 -13.63 30.02 1.64
CA LYS A 445 -12.74 30.46 2.72
C LYS A 445 -11.26 30.59 2.32
N ALA A 446 -10.81 29.82 1.34
CA ALA A 446 -9.45 29.97 0.79
C ALA A 446 -9.32 31.24 -0.07
N GLY A 447 -10.44 31.76 -0.59
CA GLY A 447 -10.48 32.88 -1.51
C GLY A 447 -10.02 32.49 -2.93
N PRO A 448 -10.09 33.43 -3.89
CA PRO A 448 -9.56 33.19 -5.23
C PRO A 448 -8.04 32.98 -5.16
N SER A 449 -7.57 31.91 -5.81
CA SER A 449 -6.14 31.71 -6.04
C SER A 449 -5.56 32.95 -6.71
N LYS A 450 -4.48 33.52 -6.15
CA LYS A 450 -3.81 34.68 -6.72
C LYS A 450 -3.13 34.27 -8.02
N ASP A 451 -3.78 34.51 -9.16
CA ASP A 451 -3.19 34.34 -10.48
C ASP A 451 -1.86 35.10 -10.54
N ILE A 452 -0.77 34.37 -10.79
CA ILE A 452 0.60 34.92 -10.85
C ILE A 452 0.68 36.01 -11.93
N ARG A 453 -0.13 35.94 -13.00
CA ARG A 453 -0.23 36.99 -14.02
C ARG A 453 -0.71 38.34 -13.44
N SER A 454 -1.49 38.33 -12.36
CA SER A 454 -1.94 39.57 -11.69
C SER A 454 -0.81 40.28 -10.94
N MET A 455 0.21 39.55 -10.46
CA MET A 455 1.37 40.14 -9.79
C MET A 455 2.30 40.84 -10.80
N PHE A 456 2.66 40.15 -11.89
CA PHE A 456 3.53 40.72 -12.94
C PHE A 456 2.91 41.93 -13.66
N ARG A 457 1.57 42.02 -13.70
CA ARG A 457 0.85 43.17 -14.25
C ARG A 457 0.84 44.41 -13.34
N LYS A 458 1.37 44.32 -12.12
CA LYS A 458 1.52 45.46 -11.20
C LYS A 458 2.93 46.06 -11.20
N ALA A 459 3.95 45.25 -11.45
CA ALA A 459 5.36 45.70 -11.53
C ALA A 459 5.65 46.58 -12.76
N SER A 460 4.85 46.46 -13.82
CA SER A 460 5.04 47.17 -15.10
C SER A 460 4.26 48.49 -15.20
N LYS A 461 4.10 49.21 -14.07
CA LYS A 461 3.35 50.47 -14.00
C LYS A 461 3.96 51.60 -13.15
N GLU A 462 5.11 51.39 -12.51
CA GLU A 462 5.74 52.42 -11.64
C GLU A 462 6.95 53.11 -12.32
N ASP A 463 7.66 52.43 -13.23
CA ASP A 463 8.69 53.05 -14.09
C ASP A 463 8.05 53.76 -15.30
N GLY A 464 7.45 54.93 -15.08
CA GLY A 464 6.65 55.62 -16.10
C GLY A 464 6.53 57.14 -16.00
N SER A 465 7.34 57.82 -15.18
CA SER A 465 7.32 59.28 -15.06
C SER A 465 8.68 59.85 -14.67
N GLY A 466 9.39 60.46 -15.62
CA GLY A 466 10.66 61.13 -15.34
C GLY A 466 11.59 61.26 -16.54
N HIS A 467 11.24 62.14 -17.49
CA HIS A 467 12.19 63.10 -18.07
C HIS A 467 11.45 64.13 -18.94
N GLU A 468 11.52 65.39 -18.50
CA GLU A 468 11.72 66.54 -19.40
C GLU A 468 13.23 66.62 -19.74
#